data_AF-A0ABD6DG31-F1
#
_entry.id   AF-A0ABD6DG31-F1
#
_cell.length_a   1.000
_cell.length_b   1.000
_cell.length_c   1.000
_cell.angle_alpha   90.00
_cell.angle_beta   90.00
_cell.angle_gamma   90.00
#
_symmetry.space_group_name_H-M   'P 1'
#
loop_
_entity.id
_entity.type
_entity.pdbx_description
1 polymer ?
#
loop_
_entity_poly.entity_id
_entity_poly.type
_entity_poly.pdbx_seq_one_letter_code
_entity_poly.pdbx_strand_id
1 'polypeptide(L)' 'MSRGVPAVEEESEPDAGEQSVSAPVTQEEPERELTHEEFDPKGTLALILMYFAILVVMWVFMYFIEFLGNDLVVVG' A
#
# COMPACT_ATOMS: atom_id res chain seq x y z
N MET A 1 -34.53 -53.03 26.03
CA MET A 1 -33.87 -52.05 26.92
C MET A 1 -32.40 -52.44 27.08
N SER A 2 -31.53 -51.43 27.10
CA SER A 2 -30.08 -51.43 27.39
C SER A 2 -29.14 -52.16 26.43
N ARG A 3 -28.56 -51.41 25.49
CA ARG A 3 -27.25 -51.70 24.90
C ARG A 3 -26.22 -50.87 25.66
N GLY A 4 -25.22 -51.55 26.21
CA GLY A 4 -24.13 -50.93 26.98
C GLY A 4 -23.22 -50.07 26.10
N VAL A 5 -22.68 -49.02 26.72
CA VAL A 5 -21.58 -48.19 26.21
C VAL A 5 -20.27 -48.85 26.65
N PRO A 6 -19.27 -49.02 25.77
CA PRO A 6 -17.87 -49.04 26.19
C PRO A 6 -17.29 -47.64 26.01
N ALA A 7 -16.86 -47.07 27.13
CA ALA A 7 -16.04 -45.88 27.21
C ALA A 7 -14.72 -46.11 26.46
N VAL A 8 -14.33 -45.13 25.64
CA VAL A 8 -12.93 -44.94 25.27
C VAL A 8 -12.47 -43.76 26.09
N GLU A 9 -11.61 -44.09 27.06
CA GLU A 9 -10.91 -43.16 27.93
C GLU A 9 -9.82 -42.44 27.13
N GLU A 10 -9.67 -41.16 27.47
CA GLU A 10 -8.41 -40.45 27.71
C GLU A 10 -7.33 -40.40 26.60
N GLU A 11 -7.03 -39.13 26.30
CA GLU A 11 -5.68 -38.62 26.14
C GLU A 11 -5.02 -38.79 24.78
N SER A 12 -5.17 -37.73 23.98
CA SER A 12 -4.01 -37.10 23.36
C SER A 12 -4.37 -35.64 23.11
N GLU A 13 -4.03 -34.78 24.07
CA GLU A 13 -3.94 -33.33 23.88
C GLU A 13 -2.96 -33.05 22.74
N PRO A 14 -3.35 -32.43 21.62
CA PRO A 14 -2.40 -31.72 20.80
C PRO A 14 -2.32 -30.30 21.36
N ASP A 15 -1.23 -30.08 22.09
CA ASP A 15 -0.44 -28.86 22.05
C ASP A 15 -1.27 -27.58 21.91
N ALA A 16 -1.50 -26.94 23.05
CA ALA A 16 -1.87 -25.54 23.13
C ALA A 16 -0.74 -24.69 22.52
N GLY A 17 -0.62 -24.75 21.19
CA GLY A 17 0.07 -23.78 20.40
C GLY A 17 -0.59 -22.45 20.72
N GLU A 18 0.15 -21.66 21.48
CA GLU A 18 -0.18 -20.32 21.95
C GLU A 18 -0.92 -19.60 20.81
N GLN A 19 -2.24 -19.48 20.94
CA GLN A 19 -3.02 -18.70 19.99
C GLN A 19 -2.60 -17.25 20.22
N SER A 20 -1.58 -16.83 19.46
CA SER A 20 -0.99 -15.50 19.54
C SER A 20 -2.10 -14.48 19.34
N VAL A 21 -2.49 -13.85 20.44
CA VAL A 21 -3.44 -12.73 20.46
C VAL A 21 -2.68 -11.53 19.91
N SER A 22 -2.66 -11.39 18.58
CA SER A 22 -2.07 -10.22 17.92
C SER A 22 -3.13 -9.56 17.03
N ALA A 23 -3.56 -8.39 17.50
CA ALA A 23 -4.53 -7.44 16.94
C ALA A 23 -5.99 -7.93 16.81
N PRO A 24 -6.99 -7.14 17.24
CA PRO A 24 -8.38 -7.40 16.84
C PRO A 24 -8.43 -7.43 15.30
N VAL A 25 -9.16 -8.41 14.74
CA VAL A 25 -9.61 -8.40 13.34
C VAL A 25 -10.60 -7.24 13.18
N THR A 26 -10.07 -6.03 13.23
CA THR A 26 -10.66 -4.81 12.70
C THR A 26 -9.60 -4.22 11.76
N GLN A 27 -9.02 -5.10 10.93
CA GLN A 27 -8.66 -4.67 9.60
C GLN A 27 -9.99 -4.69 8.86
N GLU A 28 -10.57 -3.52 8.64
CA GLU A 28 -11.71 -3.41 7.74
C GLU A 28 -11.24 -4.02 6.43
N GLU A 29 -11.81 -5.19 6.11
CA GLU A 29 -11.63 -5.82 4.81
C GLU A 29 -11.90 -4.73 3.78
N PRO A 30 -11.01 -4.51 2.79
CA PRO A 30 -11.23 -3.45 1.81
C PRO A 30 -12.62 -3.67 1.22
N GLU A 31 -13.58 -2.79 1.57
CA GLU A 31 -15.02 -2.95 1.29
C GLU A 31 -15.31 -3.12 -0.21
N ARG A 32 -14.32 -2.86 -1.07
CA ARG A 32 -14.37 -3.08 -2.49
C ARG A 32 -12.97 -3.39 -3.03
N GLU A 33 -12.77 -4.57 -3.59
CA GLU A 33 -11.64 -4.81 -4.50
C GLU A 33 -11.84 -3.94 -5.74
N LEU A 34 -10.97 -2.94 -5.92
CA LEU A 34 -10.97 -2.12 -7.13
C LEU A 34 -10.53 -3.01 -8.31
N THR A 35 -11.47 -3.32 -9.19
CA THR A 35 -11.14 -4.04 -10.42
C THR A 35 -10.44 -3.06 -11.38
N HIS A 36 -9.49 -3.54 -12.18
CA HIS A 36 -8.68 -2.68 -13.08
C HIS A 36 -9.51 -1.91 -14.12
N GLU A 37 -10.80 -2.24 -14.25
CA GLU A 37 -11.79 -1.59 -15.09
C GLU A 37 -12.28 -0.25 -14.50
N GLU A 38 -12.19 -0.09 -13.18
CA GLU A 38 -12.59 1.13 -12.47
C GLU A 38 -11.47 2.19 -12.46
N PHE A 39 -10.27 1.81 -12.89
CA PHE A 39 -9.14 2.74 -13.00
C PHE A 39 -9.25 3.57 -14.29
N ASP A 40 -9.40 4.89 -14.17
CA ASP A 40 -9.38 5.78 -15.33
C ASP A 40 -7.93 6.13 -15.73
N PRO A 41 -7.41 5.57 -16.84
CA PRO A 41 -6.05 5.86 -17.29
C PRO A 41 -5.88 7.31 -17.72
N LYS A 42 -6.96 7.99 -18.15
CA LYS A 42 -6.89 9.39 -18.60
C LYS A 42 -6.75 10.33 -17.41
N GLY A 43 -7.50 10.08 -16.33
CA GLY A 43 -7.37 10.82 -15.06
C GLY A 43 -5.98 10.70 -14.47
N THR A 44 -5.44 9.49 -14.38
CA THR A 44 -4.06 9.28 -13.88
C THR A 44 -3.02 9.92 -14.79
N LEU A 45 -3.18 9.80 -16.12
CA LEU A 45 -2.29 10.46 -17.07
C LEU A 45 -2.33 11.98 -16.91
N ALA A 46 -3.51 12.57 -16.69
CA ALA A 46 -3.64 13.99 -16.42
C ALA A 46 -2.93 14.41 -15.12
N LEU A 47 -3.03 13.62 -14.05
CA LEU A 47 -2.29 13.86 -12.80
C LEU A 47 -0.77 13.78 -13.02
N ILE A 48 -0.29 12.78 -13.75
CA ILE A 48 1.14 12.64 -14.08
C ILE A 48 1.63 13.84 -14.90
N LEU A 49 0.89 14.24 -15.94
CA LEU A 49 1.27 15.39 -16.77
C LEU A 49 1.23 16.70 -15.98
N MET A 50 0.24 16.89 -15.12
CA MET A 50 0.17 18.06 -14.23
C MET A 50 1.36 18.09 -13.29
N TYR A 51 1.69 16.96 -12.65
CA TYR A 51 2.85 16.83 -11.79
C TYR A 51 4.16 17.14 -12.54
N PHE A 52 4.32 16.56 -13.74
CA PHE A 52 5.49 16.81 -14.58
C PHE A 52 5.60 18.29 -14.99
N ALA A 53 4.48 18.94 -15.33
CA ALA A 53 4.45 20.37 -15.64
C ALA A 53 4.94 21.21 -14.45
N ILE A 54 4.53 20.88 -13.22
CA ILE A 54 5.02 21.57 -12.01
C ILE A 54 6.53 21.40 -11.88
N LEU A 55 7.07 20.20 -12.08
CA LEU A 55 8.51 19.95 -12.03
C LEU A 55 9.27 20.74 -13.09
N VAL A 56 8.78 20.78 -14.33
CA VAL A 56 9.41 21.56 -15.40
C VAL A 56 9.37 23.05 -15.09
N VAL A 57 8.23 23.57 -14.61
CA VAL A 57 8.12 24.99 -14.22
C VAL A 57 9.11 25.31 -13.10
N MET A 58 9.18 24.48 -12.06
CA MET A 58 10.15 24.65 -10.98
C MET A 58 11.59 24.58 -11.49
N TRP A 59 11.91 23.61 -12.34
CA TRP A 59 13.24 23.42 -12.92
C TRP A 59 13.66 24.63 -13.77
N VAL A 60 12.79 25.08 -14.66
CA VAL A 60 12.99 26.29 -15.47
C VAL A 60 13.14 27.52 -14.56
N PHE A 61 12.29 27.67 -13.54
CA PHE A 61 12.39 28.77 -12.59
C PHE A 61 13.73 28.78 -11.85
N MET A 62 14.20 27.62 -11.37
CA MET A 62 15.51 27.49 -10.74
C MET A 62 16.64 27.85 -11.71
N TYR A 63 16.55 27.41 -12.97
CA TYR A 63 17.48 27.83 -14.03
C TYR A 63 17.46 29.36 -14.21
N PHE A 64 16.28 29.99 -14.29
CA PHE A 64 16.19 31.44 -14.38
C PHE A 64 16.84 32.15 -13.18
N ILE A 65 16.57 31.70 -11.96
CA ILE A 65 17.17 32.29 -10.75
C ILE A 65 18.70 32.17 -10.75
N GLU A 66 19.23 31.03 -11.18
CA GLU A 66 20.67 30.80 -11.24
C GLU A 66 21.34 31.68 -12.31
N PHE A 67 20.76 31.78 -13.51
CA PHE A 67 21.43 32.33 -14.69
C PHE A 67 21.00 33.75 -15.13
N LEU A 68 19.96 34.36 -14.53
CA LEU A 68 19.64 35.79 -14.78
C LEU A 68 20.43 36.76 -13.87
N GLY A 69 21.01 36.27 -12.77
CA GLY A 69 21.67 37.11 -11.75
C GLY A 69 23.17 36.83 -11.54
N ASN A 70 23.65 35.66 -11.95
CA ASN A 70 25.06 35.31 -11.95
C ASN A 70 25.41 34.86 -13.37
N ASP A 71 26.34 35.58 -14.02
CA ASP A 71 26.82 35.24 -15.35
C ASP A 71 27.24 33.76 -15.36
N LEU A 72 26.88 33.03 -16.41
CA LEU A 72 27.24 31.62 -16.59
C LEU A 72 28.76 31.48 -16.57
N VAL A 73 29.39 31.33 -15.39
CA VAL A 73 30.78 30.88 -15.31
C VAL A 73 30.75 29.40 -15.65
N VAL A 74 30.71 29.14 -16.96
CA VAL A 74 30.98 27.84 -17.56
C VAL A 74 32.43 27.53 -17.23
N VAL A 75 32.67 26.78 -16.15
CA VAL A 75 33.97 26.15 -15.94
C VAL A 75 34.01 24.93 -16.84
N GLY A 76 34.56 25.13 -18.03
CA GLY A 76 34.95 24.11 -19.00
C GLY A 76 36.42 24.27 -19.33
#